data_AF-U9W0J1-F1
#
_entry.id   AF-U9W0J1-F1
#
_cell.length_a   1.000
_cell.length_b   1.000
_cell.length_c   1.000
_cell.angle_alpha   90.00
_cell.angle_beta   90.00
_cell.angle_gamma   90.00
#
_symmetry.space_group_name_H-M   'P 1'
#
loop_
_entity.id
_entity.type
_entity.pdbx_description
1 polymer ?
#
loop_
_entity_poly.entity_id
_entity_poly.type
_entity_poly.pdbx_seq_one_letter_code
_entity_poly.pdbx_strand_id
1 'polypeptide(L)'
;MRFVQLYDRQGELNSLTLIREFRTGTNARERPPLTIEQLVGQWQGTALTVYSDWQPSATYTTHLDVKEINGGRLQQTLSFGDRAITSTAQIAGNILKFEDGPTPRKILLLPDGTSSNTPLRLKLRQAFFVELGWLVTDNERQRLIRNYNEKGEWVSATHVIEHRVR
;
A
#
# COMPACT_ATOMS: atom_id res chain seq x y z
N MET A 1 -13.85 4.66 3.49
CA MET A 1 -12.97 5.17 2.41
C MET A 1 -13.08 4.25 1.19
N ARG A 2 -13.20 4.81 -0.02
CA ARG A 2 -13.05 4.09 -1.29
C ARG A 2 -12.00 4.77 -2.15
N PHE A 3 -11.26 3.99 -2.94
CA PHE A 3 -10.17 4.50 -3.76
C PHE A 3 -10.15 3.85 -5.13
N VAL A 4 -9.93 4.64 -6.17
CA VAL A 4 -9.85 4.19 -7.56
C VAL A 4 -8.53 4.62 -8.17
N GLN A 5 -7.82 3.67 -8.78
CA GLN A 5 -6.62 3.92 -9.58
C GLN A 5 -6.96 3.64 -11.04
N LEU A 6 -6.76 4.63 -11.91
CA LEU A 6 -7.04 4.54 -13.34
C LEU A 6 -5.74 4.65 -14.13
N TYR A 7 -5.52 3.70 -15.03
CA TYR A 7 -4.36 3.65 -15.91
C TYR A 7 -4.78 4.00 -17.34
N ASP A 8 -3.89 4.62 -18.10
CA ASP A 8 -4.09 4.86 -19.53
C ASP A 8 -3.78 3.61 -20.39
N ARG A 9 -3.87 3.78 -21.71
CA ARG A 9 -3.58 2.71 -22.68
C ARG A 9 -2.09 2.36 -22.77
N GLN A 10 -1.22 3.21 -22.25
CA GLN A 10 0.23 3.01 -22.20
C GLN A 10 0.66 2.24 -20.94
N GLY A 11 -0.30 1.98 -20.03
CA GLY A 11 -0.09 1.29 -18.76
C GLY A 11 0.45 2.21 -17.67
N GLU A 12 0.37 3.53 -17.85
CA GLU A 12 0.81 4.52 -16.87
C GLU A 12 -0.38 4.97 -16.02
N LEU A 13 -0.11 5.28 -14.75
CA LEU A 13 -1.16 5.80 -13.86
C LEU A 13 -1.60 7.18 -14.36
N ASN A 14 -2.86 7.29 -14.76
CA ASN A 14 -3.45 8.48 -15.34
C ASN A 14 -4.17 9.35 -14.31
N SER A 15 -5.01 8.73 -13.47
CA SER A 15 -5.83 9.46 -12.49
C SER A 15 -6.18 8.62 -11.28
N LEU A 16 -6.54 9.31 -10.20
CA LEU A 16 -6.89 8.76 -8.89
C LEU A 16 -8.19 9.39 -8.40
N THR A 17 -9.10 8.58 -7.88
CA THR A 17 -10.32 9.06 -7.24
C THR A 17 -10.33 8.62 -5.79
N LEU A 18 -10.23 9.59 -4.86
CA LEU A 18 -10.37 9.37 -3.42
C LEU A 18 -11.77 9.74 -2.98
N ILE A 19 -12.52 8.76 -2.48
CA ILE A 19 -13.90 8.95 -1.99
C ILE A 19 -13.91 8.81 -0.47
N ARG A 20 -14.10 9.96 0.19
CA ARG A 20 -14.15 10.10 1.65
C ARG A 20 -15.61 10.21 2.06
N GLU A 21 -16.09 9.23 2.80
CA GLU A 21 -17.50 9.10 3.18
C GLU A 21 -17.61 8.88 4.68
N PHE A 22 -18.54 9.59 5.31
CA PHE A 22 -18.87 9.46 6.72
C PHE A 22 -20.35 9.11 6.84
N ARG A 23 -20.66 8.18 7.75
CA ARG A 23 -22.05 7.82 8.01
C ARG A 23 -22.74 8.96 8.75
N THR A 24 -23.91 9.39 8.26
CA THR A 24 -24.75 10.38 8.94
C THR A 24 -25.02 9.97 10.39
N GLY A 25 -24.93 10.93 11.32
CA GLY A 25 -25.12 10.69 12.76
C GLY A 25 -23.89 10.12 13.48
N THR A 26 -22.72 10.10 12.84
CA THR A 26 -21.45 9.70 13.48
C THR A 26 -20.53 10.89 13.71
N ASN A 27 -19.60 10.75 14.65
CA ASN A 27 -18.54 11.72 14.93
C ASN A 27 -17.28 11.49 14.07
N ALA A 28 -17.38 10.72 12.99
CA ALA A 28 -16.25 10.44 12.12
C ALA A 28 -15.78 11.72 11.41
N ARG A 29 -14.47 11.87 11.29
CA ARG A 29 -13.82 13.05 10.70
C ARG A 29 -12.71 12.61 9.77
N GLU A 30 -12.36 13.47 8.83
CA GLU A 30 -11.16 13.28 8.02
C GLU A 30 -9.92 13.25 8.90
N ARG A 31 -8.98 12.37 8.55
CA ARG A 31 -7.63 12.33 9.09
C ARG A 31 -6.77 13.41 8.42
N PRO A 32 -5.69 13.87 9.07
CA PRO A 32 -4.69 14.71 8.41
C PRO A 32 -4.13 14.04 7.14
N PRO A 33 -3.62 14.81 6.17
CA PRO A 33 -2.87 14.24 5.05
C PRO A 33 -1.73 13.35 5.54
N LEU A 34 -1.51 12.24 4.84
CA LEU A 34 -0.48 11.28 5.21
C LEU A 34 0.91 11.90 5.00
N THR A 35 1.77 11.78 6.01
CA THR A 35 3.17 12.21 5.95
C THR A 35 4.12 11.04 6.15
N ILE A 36 5.41 11.24 5.88
CA ILE A 36 6.43 10.20 6.01
C ILE A 36 6.67 9.89 7.49
N GLU A 37 6.69 10.91 8.33
CA GLU A 37 6.89 10.80 9.78
C GLU A 37 5.81 9.93 10.43
N GLN A 38 4.58 10.00 9.89
CA GLN A 38 3.47 9.15 10.32
C GLN A 38 3.64 7.67 9.94
N LEU A 39 4.54 7.33 9.02
CA LEU A 39 4.84 5.95 8.61
C LEU A 39 6.12 5.40 9.25
N VAL A 40 7.08 6.26 9.58
CA VAL A 40 8.34 5.88 10.22
C VAL A 40 8.08 5.19 11.57
N GLY A 41 8.73 4.05 11.77
CA GLY A 41 8.58 3.20 12.94
C GLY A 41 8.37 1.73 12.59
N GLN A 42 8.11 0.94 13.62
CA GLN A 42 7.82 -0.48 13.50
C GLN A 42 6.31 -0.71 13.56
N TRP A 43 5.84 -1.61 12.72
CA TRP A 43 4.45 -2.02 12.59
C TRP A 43 4.36 -3.53 12.63
N GLN A 44 3.36 -4.05 13.31
CA GLN A 44 3.10 -5.48 13.40
C GLN A 44 1.60 -5.74 13.26
N GLY A 45 1.23 -6.81 12.55
CA GLY A 45 -0.17 -7.19 12.48
C GLY A 45 -0.41 -8.45 11.67
N THR A 46 -1.59 -8.53 11.06
CA THR A 46 -2.04 -9.72 10.33
C THR A 46 -2.54 -9.36 8.94
N ALA A 47 -2.37 -10.29 8.02
CA ALA A 47 -2.88 -10.20 6.67
C ALA A 47 -3.81 -11.38 6.37
N LEU A 48 -4.98 -11.10 5.82
CA LEU A 48 -5.94 -12.09 5.32
C LEU A 48 -5.98 -12.01 3.80
N THR A 49 -5.71 -13.11 3.12
CA THR A 49 -5.79 -13.22 1.66
C THR A 49 -6.99 -14.07 1.26
N VAL A 50 -7.83 -13.51 0.39
CA VAL A 50 -8.94 -14.19 -0.28
C VAL A 50 -8.61 -14.35 -1.76
N TYR A 51 -9.03 -15.47 -2.33
CA TYR A 51 -8.66 -15.86 -3.69
C TYR A 51 -9.87 -15.83 -4.62
N SER A 52 -9.62 -15.54 -5.89
CA SER A 52 -10.67 -15.43 -6.92
C SER A 52 -11.37 -16.76 -7.22
N ASP A 53 -10.72 -17.88 -6.92
CA ASP A 53 -11.19 -19.24 -7.13
C ASP A 53 -11.92 -19.82 -5.89
N TRP A 54 -12.14 -19.00 -4.86
CA TRP A 54 -12.84 -19.39 -3.62
C TRP A 54 -12.16 -20.48 -2.79
N GLN A 55 -10.87 -20.76 -3.04
CA GLN A 55 -10.13 -21.61 -2.11
C GLN A 55 -10.08 -20.96 -0.70
N PRO A 56 -9.87 -21.76 0.36
CA PRO A 56 -9.83 -21.24 1.72
C PRO A 56 -8.88 -20.05 1.88
N SER A 57 -9.32 -19.04 2.62
CA SER A 57 -8.51 -17.85 2.88
C SER A 57 -7.26 -18.20 3.68
N ALA A 58 -6.15 -17.51 3.39
CA ALA A 58 -4.90 -17.68 4.12
C ALA A 58 -4.63 -16.47 5.01
N THR A 59 -4.12 -16.73 6.23
CA THR A 59 -3.75 -15.71 7.20
C THR A 59 -2.25 -15.72 7.43
N TYR A 60 -1.64 -14.54 7.51
CA TYR A 60 -0.21 -14.36 7.72
C TYR A 60 0.07 -13.33 8.81
N THR A 61 1.16 -13.52 9.55
CA THR A 61 1.73 -12.46 10.37
C THR A 61 2.51 -11.50 9.48
N THR A 62 2.46 -10.22 9.81
CA THR A 62 3.21 -9.16 9.12
C THR A 62 4.02 -8.35 10.10
N HIS A 63 5.23 -7.97 9.69
CA HIS A 63 6.08 -7.04 10.38
C HIS A 63 6.65 -6.07 9.36
N LEU A 64 6.57 -4.77 9.64
CA LEU A 64 7.08 -3.73 8.76
C LEU A 64 7.91 -2.76 9.59
N ASP A 65 9.19 -2.64 9.26
CA ASP A 65 10.09 -1.64 9.84
C ASP A 65 10.37 -0.57 8.79
N VAL A 66 10.05 0.69 9.10
CA VAL A 66 10.21 1.84 8.22
C VAL A 66 11.14 2.86 8.86
N LYS A 67 12.23 3.19 8.18
CA LYS A 67 13.25 4.12 8.67
C LYS A 67 13.61 5.13 7.61
N GLU A 68 13.69 6.39 8.00
CA GLU A 68 14.44 7.36 7.20
C GLU A 68 15.94 7.07 7.33
N ILE A 69 16.62 7.11 6.19
CA ILE A 69 18.06 6.95 6.09
C ILE A 69 18.65 8.18 5.41
N ASN A 70 19.97 8.32 5.48
CA ASN A 70 20.68 9.48 4.94
C ASN A 70 20.37 9.74 3.46
N GLY A 71 20.38 11.03 3.08
CA GLY A 71 20.21 11.45 1.68
C GLY A 71 18.76 11.52 1.21
N GLY A 72 17.79 11.73 2.11
CA GLY A 72 16.38 11.86 1.75
C GLY A 72 15.81 10.55 1.20
N ARG A 73 16.17 9.43 1.83
CA ARG A 73 15.72 8.09 1.43
C ARG A 73 14.98 7.42 2.59
N LEU A 74 14.05 6.55 2.23
CA LEU A 74 13.29 5.73 3.18
C LEU A 74 13.64 4.27 2.94
N GLN A 75 14.10 3.56 3.96
CA GLN A 75 14.24 2.11 3.93
C GLN A 75 13.01 1.48 4.58
N GLN A 76 12.49 0.43 3.95
CA GLN A 76 11.47 -0.42 4.55
C GLN A 76 11.90 -1.89 4.48
N THR A 77 11.65 -2.62 5.57
CA THR A 77 11.77 -4.08 5.62
C THR A 77 10.42 -4.65 5.99
N LEU A 78 9.82 -5.38 5.05
CA LEU A 78 8.52 -6.03 5.20
C LEU A 78 8.71 -7.55 5.31
N SER A 79 8.28 -8.13 6.42
CA SER A 79 8.06 -9.56 6.57
C SER A 79 6.57 -9.87 6.38
N PHE A 80 6.27 -10.88 5.57
CA PHE A 80 4.93 -11.33 5.23
C PHE A 80 4.92 -12.87 5.18
N GLY A 81 4.45 -13.51 6.26
CA GLY A 81 4.70 -14.93 6.49
C GLY A 81 6.20 -15.21 6.50
N ASP A 82 6.65 -16.24 5.78
CA ASP A 82 8.06 -16.66 5.72
C ASP A 82 8.92 -15.83 4.74
N ARG A 83 8.33 -14.81 4.11
CA ARG A 83 9.03 -13.96 3.14
C ARG A 83 9.40 -12.63 3.78
N ALA A 84 10.63 -12.19 3.55
CA ALA A 84 11.09 -10.85 3.92
C ALA A 84 11.61 -10.11 2.69
N ILE A 85 11.28 -8.82 2.58
CA ILE A 85 11.71 -7.94 1.49
C ILE A 85 12.19 -6.64 2.12
N THR A 86 13.43 -6.28 1.86
CA THR A 86 13.95 -4.94 2.15
C THR A 86 14.01 -4.14 0.86
N SER A 87 13.52 -2.91 0.89
CA SER A 87 13.55 -1.99 -0.24
C SER A 87 13.84 -0.58 0.23
N THR A 88 14.39 0.23 -0.68
CA THR A 88 14.71 1.62 -0.40
C THR A 88 14.00 2.50 -1.42
N ALA A 89 13.42 3.59 -0.95
CA ALA A 89 12.81 4.62 -1.78
C ALA A 89 13.56 5.95 -1.68
N GLN A 90 13.55 6.71 -2.77
CA GLN A 90 13.82 8.14 -2.72
C GLN A 90 12.56 8.89 -2.28
N ILE A 91 12.72 9.85 -1.37
CA ILE A 91 11.67 10.77 -0.97
C ILE A 91 11.64 11.95 -1.95
N ALA A 92 10.50 12.19 -2.59
CA ALA A 92 10.28 13.29 -3.52
C ALA A 92 8.94 13.98 -3.22
N GLY A 93 8.95 14.91 -2.26
CA GLY A 93 7.73 15.54 -1.75
C GLY A 93 6.81 14.52 -1.10
N ASN A 94 5.56 14.43 -1.54
CA ASN A 94 4.59 13.43 -1.07
C ASN A 94 4.66 12.10 -1.83
N ILE A 95 5.77 11.80 -2.52
CA ILE A 95 5.97 10.57 -3.31
C ILE A 95 7.19 9.82 -2.80
N LEU A 96 7.03 8.53 -2.52
CA LEU A 96 8.13 7.59 -2.32
C LEU A 96 8.37 6.81 -3.62
N LYS A 97 9.57 6.94 -4.20
CA LYS A 97 9.94 6.25 -5.45
C LYS A 97 10.82 5.03 -5.16
N PHE A 98 10.30 3.85 -5.47
CA PHE A 98 11.02 2.57 -5.40
C PHE A 98 11.46 2.20 -6.81
N GLU A 99 12.65 2.63 -7.20
CA GLU A 99 13.21 2.37 -8.54
C GLU A 99 14.06 1.10 -8.56
N ASP A 100 14.54 0.69 -7.39
CA ASP A 100 15.31 -0.53 -7.19
C ASP A 100 14.37 -1.76 -7.17
N GLY A 101 14.46 -2.63 -8.18
CA GLY A 101 13.73 -3.90 -8.23
C GLY A 101 13.11 -4.24 -9.61
N PRO A 102 12.50 -5.42 -9.75
CA PRO A 102 11.97 -5.91 -11.04
C PRO A 102 10.74 -5.14 -11.54
N THR A 103 10.00 -4.51 -10.62
CA THR A 103 8.84 -3.68 -10.94
C THR A 103 8.98 -2.36 -10.19
N PRO A 104 9.52 -1.30 -10.81
CA PRO A 104 9.58 0.02 -10.20
C PRO A 104 8.19 0.53 -9.79
N ARG A 105 8.10 1.17 -8.62
CA ARG A 105 6.82 1.61 -8.03
C ARG A 105 6.92 3.00 -7.43
N LYS A 106 5.76 3.63 -7.27
CA LYS A 106 5.60 4.85 -6.48
C LYS A 106 4.52 4.68 -5.44
N ILE A 107 4.75 5.22 -4.26
CA ILE A 107 3.73 5.43 -3.23
C ILE A 107 3.44 6.92 -3.17
N LEU A 108 2.20 7.30 -3.48
CA LEU A 108 1.71 8.66 -3.32
C LEU A 108 1.02 8.79 -1.96
N LEU A 109 1.46 9.74 -1.15
CA LEU A 109 0.85 10.11 0.13
C LEU A 109 -0.26 11.14 -0.12
N LEU A 110 -1.43 10.88 0.46
CA LEU A 110 -2.69 11.54 0.10
C LEU A 110 -3.43 12.08 1.33
N PRO A 111 -4.45 12.93 1.13
CA PRO A 111 -5.38 13.33 2.19
C PRO A 111 -6.01 12.15 2.94
N ASP A 112 -6.59 12.42 4.11
CA ASP A 112 -7.30 11.44 4.93
C ASP A 112 -6.45 10.21 5.29
N GLY A 113 -5.17 10.43 5.63
CA GLY A 113 -4.24 9.36 6.02
C GLY A 113 -3.99 8.30 4.94
N THR A 114 -4.31 8.60 3.68
CA THR A 114 -4.35 7.61 2.60
C THR A 114 -3.02 7.52 1.86
N SER A 115 -2.71 6.36 1.28
CA SER A 115 -1.60 6.17 0.34
C SER A 115 -2.01 5.30 -0.84
N SER A 116 -1.43 5.57 -2.01
CA SER A 116 -1.62 4.78 -3.23
C SER A 116 -0.28 4.21 -3.69
N ASN A 117 -0.14 2.89 -3.66
CA ASN A 117 1.04 2.19 -4.11
C ASN A 117 0.80 1.52 -5.47
N THR A 118 1.55 1.96 -6.47
CA THR A 118 1.29 1.65 -7.89
C THR A 118 2.60 1.34 -8.62
N PRO A 119 2.63 0.38 -9.56
CA PRO A 119 3.71 0.28 -10.53
C PRO A 119 3.88 1.61 -11.29
N LEU A 120 5.11 1.98 -11.65
CA LEU A 120 5.34 3.15 -12.50
C LEU A 120 4.69 2.97 -13.88
N ARG A 121 4.75 1.74 -14.40
CA ARG A 121 4.13 1.34 -15.65
C ARG A 121 3.79 -0.15 -15.64
N LEU A 122 2.60 -0.50 -16.08
CA LEU A 122 2.19 -1.89 -16.29
C LEU A 122 2.86 -2.44 -17.56
N LYS A 123 3.41 -3.64 -17.47
CA LYS A 123 4.01 -4.35 -18.60
C LYS A 123 3.17 -5.57 -18.97
N LEU A 124 3.09 -5.87 -20.26
CA LEU A 124 2.45 -7.09 -20.74
C LEU A 124 3.18 -8.32 -20.21
N ARG A 125 2.44 -9.39 -19.90
CA ARG A 125 2.99 -10.67 -19.43
C ARG A 125 3.80 -10.57 -18.14
N GLN A 126 3.50 -9.57 -17.30
CA GLN A 126 4.13 -9.41 -16.00
C GLN A 126 3.05 -9.33 -14.93
N ALA A 127 3.14 -10.21 -13.92
CA ALA A 127 2.28 -10.12 -12.75
C ALA A 127 2.50 -8.79 -12.02
N PHE A 128 1.44 -8.22 -11.47
CA PHE A 128 1.51 -6.96 -10.77
C PHE A 128 0.49 -6.91 -9.64
N PHE A 129 0.66 -5.91 -8.78
CA PHE A 129 -0.35 -5.58 -7.79
C PHE A 129 -0.51 -4.08 -7.66
N VAL A 130 -1.71 -3.72 -7.23
CA VAL A 130 -2.06 -2.37 -6.81
C VAL A 130 -2.42 -2.40 -5.34
N GLU A 131 -2.09 -1.33 -4.64
CA GLU A 131 -2.30 -1.28 -3.21
C GLU A 131 -2.78 0.11 -2.77
N LEU A 132 -3.69 0.08 -1.80
CA LEU A 132 -4.22 1.23 -1.07
C LEU A 132 -3.83 1.06 0.40
N GLY A 133 -3.29 2.10 1.02
CA GLY A 133 -3.08 2.14 2.47
C GLY A 133 -3.91 3.24 3.12
N TRP A 134 -4.35 3.02 4.36
CA TRP A 134 -5.06 4.00 5.16
C TRP A 134 -4.58 3.97 6.61
N LEU A 135 -4.07 5.10 7.09
CA LEU A 135 -3.72 5.32 8.49
C LEU A 135 -4.98 5.72 9.27
N VAL A 136 -5.76 4.70 9.66
CA VAL A 136 -7.07 4.81 10.30
C VAL A 136 -6.98 5.58 11.62
N THR A 137 -5.94 5.31 12.42
CA THR A 137 -5.60 6.04 13.64
C THR A 137 -4.08 6.29 13.66
N ASP A 138 -3.56 7.00 14.66
CA ASP A 138 -2.11 7.26 14.75
C ASP A 138 -1.28 5.97 14.90
N ASN A 139 -1.93 4.88 15.34
CA ASN A 139 -1.30 3.60 15.64
C ASN A 139 -1.92 2.41 14.90
N GLU A 140 -2.87 2.64 13.99
CA GLU A 140 -3.49 1.58 13.19
C GLU A 140 -3.45 1.98 11.72
N ARG A 141 -2.82 1.12 10.92
CA ARG A 141 -2.73 1.24 9.48
C ARG A 141 -3.33 0.00 8.83
N GLN A 142 -4.17 0.21 7.84
CA GLN A 142 -4.73 -0.85 7.03
C GLN A 142 -4.25 -0.75 5.59
N ARG A 143 -4.10 -1.90 4.93
CA ARG A 143 -3.71 -1.97 3.52
C ARG A 143 -4.60 -2.94 2.78
N LEU A 144 -5.02 -2.58 1.59
CA LEU A 144 -5.74 -3.46 0.68
C LEU A 144 -4.93 -3.61 -0.59
N ILE A 145 -4.54 -4.84 -0.88
CA ILE A 145 -3.67 -5.21 -1.99
C ILE A 145 -4.47 -6.09 -2.95
N ARG A 146 -4.47 -5.74 -4.24
CA ARG A 146 -5.11 -6.55 -5.28
C ARG A 146 -4.05 -7.09 -6.22
N ASN A 147 -4.00 -8.41 -6.35
CA ASN A 147 -2.97 -9.13 -7.11
C ASN A 147 -3.51 -9.61 -8.44
N TYR A 148 -2.69 -9.46 -9.48
CA TYR A 148 -2.96 -9.87 -10.84
C TYR A 148 -1.82 -10.74 -11.36
N ASN A 149 -2.16 -11.83 -12.06
CA ASN A 149 -1.14 -12.67 -12.69
C ASN A 149 -0.63 -12.05 -14.00
N GLU A 150 0.30 -12.74 -14.66
CA GLU A 150 0.90 -12.30 -15.93
C GLU A 150 -0.10 -12.16 -17.09
N LYS A 151 -1.26 -12.82 -17.01
CA LYS A 151 -2.35 -12.69 -17.98
C LYS A 151 -3.27 -11.50 -17.70
N GLY A 152 -3.05 -10.77 -16.59
CA GLY A 152 -3.90 -9.69 -16.13
C GLY A 152 -5.17 -10.17 -15.42
N GLU A 153 -5.26 -11.45 -15.08
CA GLU A 153 -6.39 -12.00 -14.34
C GLU A 153 -6.24 -11.63 -12.86
N TRP A 154 -7.33 -11.20 -12.23
CA TRP A 154 -7.35 -10.99 -10.78
C TRP A 154 -7.28 -12.34 -10.08
N VAL A 155 -6.29 -12.54 -9.21
CA VAL A 155 -6.05 -13.81 -8.51
C VAL A 155 -6.37 -13.78 -7.02
N SER A 156 -6.16 -12.63 -6.37
CA SER A 156 -6.42 -12.51 -4.93
C SER A 156 -6.54 -11.06 -4.48
N ALA A 157 -7.15 -10.87 -3.30
CA ALA A 157 -7.09 -9.64 -2.55
C ALA A 157 -6.57 -9.94 -1.14
N THR A 158 -5.68 -9.09 -0.64
CA THR A 158 -5.10 -9.20 0.70
C THR A 158 -5.44 -7.96 1.49
N HIS A 159 -6.10 -8.14 2.63
CA HIS A 159 -6.33 -7.09 3.61
C HIS A 159 -5.33 -7.25 4.74
N VAL A 160 -4.58 -6.19 5.03
CA VAL A 160 -3.60 -6.14 6.12
C VAL A 160 -4.07 -5.13 7.15
N ILE A 161 -4.02 -5.50 8.42
CA ILE A 161 -4.24 -4.62 9.56
C ILE A 161 -2.98 -4.65 10.41
N GLU A 162 -2.36 -3.49 10.60
CA GLU A 162 -1.07 -3.32 11.24
C GLU A 162 -1.18 -2.29 12.36
N HIS A 163 -0.52 -2.55 13.48
CA HIS A 163 -0.43 -1.64 14.60
C HIS A 163 1.00 -1.20 14.83
N ARG A 164 1.18 0.07 15.18
CA ARG A 164 2.50 0.61 15.55
C ARG A 164 2.98 -0.08 16.83
N VAL A 165 4.20 -0.60 16.80
CA VAL A 165 4.87 -1.19 17.98
C VAL A 165 5.22 -0.04 18.93
N ARG A 166 4.87 -0.20 20.21
CA ARG A 166 5.13 0.80 21.26
C ARG A 166 6.57 0.74 21.76
#